data_AF-A0A956M1U8-F1
#
_entry.id   AF-A0A956M1U8-F1
#
_cell.length_a   1.000
_cell.length_b   1.000
_cell.length_c   1.000
_cell.angle_alpha   90.00
_cell.angle_beta   90.00
_cell.angle_gamma   90.00
#
_symmetry.space_group_name_H-M   'P 1'
#
loop_
_entity.id
_entity.type
_entity.pdbx_description
1 polymer ?
#
loop_
_entity_poly.entity_id
_entity_poly.type
_entity_poly.pdbx_seq_one_letter_code
_entity_poly.pdbx_strand_id
1 'polypeptide(L)' 'MSTGTDEFASLSEGKRIADFAVECVYENENGMRVGGRFRHLPSGFVLDVLRIQSVTQAFVRVNTPPLDDT' A
#
# COMPACT_ATOMS: atom_id res chain seq x y z
N MET A 1 4.86 -10.61 24.90
CA MET A 1 4.62 -10.79 23.46
C MET A 1 3.58 -9.75 23.07
N SER A 2 3.94 -8.76 22.25
CA SER A 2 3.00 -7.71 21.86
C SER A 2 1.94 -8.32 20.94
N THR A 3 0.68 -8.33 21.37
CA THR A 3 -0.48 -8.54 20.50
C THR A 3 -0.58 -7.35 19.54
N GLY A 4 0.30 -7.33 18.53
CA GLY A 4 0.18 -6.41 17.41
C GLY A 4 -1.00 -6.89 16.57
N THR A 5 -2.03 -6.06 16.47
CA THR A 5 -3.12 -6.23 15.51
C THR A 5 -2.51 -6.52 14.14
N ASP A 6 -2.88 -7.63 13.48
CA ASP A 6 -2.51 -7.90 12.09
C ASP A 6 -3.21 -6.87 11.20
N GLU A 7 -2.49 -5.78 10.93
CA GLU A 7 -2.99 -4.58 10.30
C GLU A 7 -3.42 -4.82 8.84
N PHE A 8 -2.96 -5.90 8.22
CA PHE A 8 -3.26 -6.27 6.83
C PHE A 8 -4.18 -7.48 6.70
N ALA A 9 -4.57 -8.12 7.81
CA ALA A 9 -5.45 -9.29 7.81
C ALA A 9 -6.73 -9.10 6.98
N SER A 10 -7.28 -7.89 6.98
CA SER A 10 -8.54 -7.61 6.27
C SER A 10 -8.38 -7.32 4.77
N LEU A 11 -7.15 -7.20 4.26
CA LEU A 11 -6.91 -6.90 2.85
C LEU A 11 -7.26 -8.08 1.95
N SER A 12 -7.88 -7.77 0.81
CA SER A 12 -8.16 -8.71 -0.27
C SER A 12 -8.16 -7.93 -1.59
N GLU A 13 -7.77 -8.57 -2.69
CA GLU A 13 -7.80 -7.93 -4.00
C GLU A 13 -9.22 -7.50 -4.39
N GLY A 14 -9.33 -6.36 -5.08
CA GLY A 14 -10.61 -5.75 -5.44
C GLY A 14 -11.34 -5.06 -4.29
N LYS A 15 -10.87 -5.20 -3.04
CA LYS A 15 -11.48 -4.51 -1.90
C LYS A 15 -11.33 -3.00 -2.06
N ARG A 16 -12.42 -2.26 -1.78
CA ARG A 16 -12.40 -0.81 -1.70
C ARG A 16 -12.22 -0.35 -0.26
N ILE A 17 -11.29 0.59 -0.04
CA ILE A 17 -11.04 1.25 1.24
C ILE A 17 -11.03 2.75 0.97
N ALA A 18 -12.05 3.46 1.44
CA ALA A 18 -12.31 4.83 1.04
C ALA A 18 -12.27 4.97 -0.50
N ASP A 19 -11.43 5.87 -1.04
CA ASP A 19 -11.26 6.08 -2.47
C ASP A 19 -10.10 5.28 -3.08
N PHE A 20 -9.64 4.24 -2.39
CA PHE A 20 -8.62 3.33 -2.89
C PHE A 20 -9.21 1.95 -3.23
N ALA A 21 -8.77 1.37 -4.35
CA ALA A 21 -8.95 -0.04 -4.66
C ALA A 21 -7.65 -0.80 -4.37
N VAL A 22 -7.75 -1.94 -3.68
CA VAL A 22 -6.64 -2.87 -3.48
C VAL A 22 -6.43 -3.64 -4.78
N GLU A 23 -5.35 -3.34 -5.50
CA GLU A 23 -5.02 -4.02 -6.76
C GLU A 23 -4.27 -5.34 -6.54
N CYS A 24 -3.50 -5.43 -5.46
CA CYS A 24 -2.68 -6.59 -5.13
C CYS A 24 -2.43 -6.65 -3.62
N VAL A 25 -2.36 -7.86 -3.06
CA VAL A 25 -1.97 -8.10 -1.66
C VAL A 25 -0.58 -8.74 -1.63
N TYR A 26 0.28 -8.24 -0.75
CA TYR A 26 1.62 -8.78 -0.57
C TYR A 26 1.65 -9.72 0.62
N GLU A 27 2.20 -10.91 0.41
CA GLU A 27 2.35 -11.94 1.43
C GLU A 27 3.82 -12.28 1.61
N ASN A 28 4.21 -12.68 2.82
CA ASN A 28 5.54 -13.20 3.10
C ASN A 28 5.61 -14.72 2.86
N GLU A 29 6.77 -15.31 3.13
CA GLU A 29 7.03 -16.75 2.98
C GLU A 29 6.10 -17.65 3.81
N ASN A 30 5.48 -17.12 4.86
CA ASN A 30 4.53 -17.83 5.73
C ASN A 30 3.07 -17.61 5.30
N GLY A 31 2.81 -16.95 4.18
CA GLY A 31 1.46 -16.60 3.71
C GLY A 31 0.79 -15.50 4.56
N MET A 32 1.55 -14.79 5.40
CA MET A 32 1.03 -13.67 6.18
C MET A 32 1.05 -12.41 5.33
N ARG A 33 -0.07 -11.68 5.32
CA ARG A 33 -0.17 -10.40 4.61
C ARG A 33 0.76 -9.38 5.26
N VAL A 34 1.56 -8.74 4.43
CA VAL A 34 2.56 -7.73 4.85
C VAL A 34 2.36 -6.40 4.17
N GLY A 35 1.34 -6.27 3.30
CA GLY A 35 1.08 -5.02 2.59
C GLY A 35 0.21 -5.21 1.37
N GLY A 36 0.21 -4.21 0.50
CA GLY A 36 -0.51 -4.27 -0.77
C GLY A 36 -0.32 -3.03 -1.63
N ARG A 37 -0.82 -3.12 -2.85
CA ARG A 37 -0.92 -2.01 -3.80
C ARG A 37 -2.31 -1.41 -3.76
N PHE A 38 -2.37 -0.10 -3.65
CA PHE A 38 -3.60 0.67 -3.60
C PHE A 38 -3.62 1.68 -4.76
N ARG A 39 -4.68 1.66 -5.57
CA ARG A 39 -4.93 2.71 -6.56
C ARG A 39 -5.97 3.69 -6.02
N HIS A 40 -5.60 4.96 -5.91
CA HIS A 40 -6.56 6.04 -5.67
C HIS A 40 -7.43 6.21 -6.92
N LEU A 41 -8.72 5.95 -6.79
CA LEU A 41 -9.67 5.93 -7.91
C LEU A 41 -9.81 7.29 -8.60
N PRO A 42 -9.90 8.44 -7.88
CA PRO A 42 -10.04 9.74 -8.51
C PRO A 42 -8.80 10.23 -9.28
N SER A 43 -7.59 9.98 -8.78
CA SER A 43 -6.36 10.53 -9.37
C SER A 43 -5.49 9.51 -10.11
N GLY A 44 -5.80 8.22 -10.00
CA GLY A 44 -4.98 7.14 -10.55
C GLY A 44 -3.65 6.93 -9.81
N PHE A 45 -3.39 7.67 -8.73
CA PHE A 45 -2.17 7.54 -7.92
C PHE A 45 -2.04 6.12 -7.35
N VAL A 46 -0.86 5.53 -7.49
CA VAL A 46 -0.56 4.19 -6.98
C VAL A 46 0.29 4.32 -5.72
N LEU A 47 -0.17 3.70 -4.64
CA LEU A 47 0.51 3.62 -3.36
C LEU A 47 0.84 2.15 -3.07
N ASP A 48 2.12 1.83 -2.96
CA ASP A 48 2.57 0.53 -2.47
C ASP A 48 2.93 0.65 -0.99
N VAL A 49 2.26 -0.12 -0.13
CA VAL A 49 2.57 -0.20 1.30
C VAL A 49 3.13 -1.58 1.59
N LEU A 50 4.29 -1.63 2.25
CA LEU A 50 4.93 -2.87 2.66
C LEU A 50 5.47 -2.71 4.08
N ARG A 51 5.15 -3.68 4.94
CA ARG A 51 5.76 -3.82 6.26
C ARG A 51 7.15 -4.41 6.12
N ILE A 52 8.13 -3.68 6.62
CA ILE A 52 9.52 -4.10 6.67
C ILE A 52 9.90 -4.33 8.13
N GLN A 53 10.58 -5.45 8.43
CA GLN A 53 10.92 -5.85 9.81
C GLN A 53 12.21 -5.23 10.36
N SER A 54 12.93 -4.40 9.59
CA SER A 54 14.05 -3.58 10.09
C SER A 54 13.60 -2.15 10.36
N VAL A 55 14.38 -1.39 11.15
CA VAL A 55 14.07 -0.02 11.62
C VAL A 55 13.29 0.76 10.56
N THR A 56 12.07 1.19 10.90
CA THR A 56 11.12 1.79 9.96
C THR A 56 11.77 2.96 9.22
N GLN A 57 12.01 2.79 7.92
CA GLN A 57 12.41 3.84 7.00
C GLN A 57 11.37 3.89 5.88
N ALA A 58 10.54 4.92 5.87
CA ALA A 58 9.56 5.13 4.80
C ALA A 58 10.27 5.78 3.59
N PHE A 59 10.10 5.21 2.41
CA PHE A 59 10.49 5.83 1.14
C PHE A 59 9.24 6.30 0.41
N VAL A 60 9.13 7.61 0.18
CA VAL A 60 8.01 8.21 -0.56
C VAL A 60 8.54 8.75 -1.87
N ARG A 61 8.03 8.25 -3.00
CA ARG A 61 8.32 8.77 -4.33
C ARG A 61 7.06 9.40 -4.90
N VAL A 62 7.11 10.70 -5.16
CA VAL A 62 6.06 11.44 -5.85
C VAL A 62 6.57 11.77 -7.25
N ASN A 63 5.86 11.32 -8.27
CA ASN A 63 6.10 11.77 -9.64
C ASN A 63 5.21 13.00 -9.88
N THR A 64 5.82 14.17 -9.99
CA THR A 64 5.10 15.38 -10.40
C THR A 64 5.07 15.41 -11.93
N PRO A 65 3.91 15.66 -12.56
CA PRO A 65 3.88 15.93 -14.00
C PRO A 65 4.76 17.15 -14.33
N PRO A 66 5.34 17.22 -15.55
CA PRO A 66 6.09 18.40 -15.95
C PRO A 66 5.22 19.66 -15.81
N LEU A 67 5.84 20.76 -15.38
CA LEU A 67 5.22 22.07 -15.44
C LEU A 67 5.06 22.41 -16.93
N ASP A 68 3.83 22.38 -17.43
CA ASP A 68 3.50 22.99 -18.71
C ASP A 68 3.52 24.52 -18.52
N ASP A 69 4.68 25.13 -18.78
CA ASP A 69 4.77 26.59 -18.97
C ASP A 69 4.11 26.93 -20.31
N THR A 70 2.82 27.26 -20.27
CA THR A 70 2.13 27.95 -21.37
C THR A 70 2.34 29.45 -21.23
#